data_AF-A0A975NHA5-F1
#
_entry.id   AF-A0A975NHA5-F1
#
_cell.length_a   1.000
_cell.length_b   1.000
_cell.length_c   1.000
_cell.angle_alpha   90.00
_cell.angle_beta   90.00
_cell.angle_gamma   90.00
#
_symmetry.space_group_name_H-M   'P 1'
#
loop_
_entity.id
_entity.type
_entity.pdbx_description
1 polymer ?
#
loop_
_entity_poly.entity_id
_entity_poly.type
_entity_poly.pdbx_seq_one_letter_code
_entity_poly.pdbx_strand_id
1 'polypeptide(L)'
;MSDRIFYVAGRAALGALFLCVAPVTSARGDFGSCIANASAYVVELDDLLLREENRLAPYDDLNERSFPLHDCETDALLEVVKRSRFIRLVDYHPPTKEYFIYFSNDYMRASFTYLVPEKRSTFKTASRVHK
;
A
#
# COMPACT_ATOMS: atom_id res chain seq x y z
N MET A 1 -11.49 27.48 -62.08
CA MET A 1 -10.18 27.60 -62.75
C MET A 1 -9.31 28.52 -61.90
N SER A 2 -8.08 28.07 -61.61
CA SER A 2 -7.00 28.75 -60.85
C SER A 2 -7.00 28.70 -59.31
N ASP A 3 -6.49 27.57 -58.78
CA ASP A 3 -5.20 27.43 -58.08
C ASP A 3 -4.40 28.70 -57.71
N ARG A 4 -4.03 28.87 -56.42
CA ARG A 4 -2.69 28.54 -55.83
C ARG A 4 -2.44 29.21 -54.46
N ILE A 5 -1.76 28.45 -53.62
CA ILE A 5 -1.26 28.68 -52.25
C ILE A 5 -0.02 29.59 -52.25
N PHE A 6 0.17 30.44 -51.22
CA PHE A 6 1.50 30.75 -50.65
C PHE A 6 1.40 31.01 -49.13
N TYR A 7 2.14 30.21 -48.36
CA TYR A 7 2.50 30.37 -46.94
C TYR A 7 3.35 31.62 -46.72
N VAL A 8 3.26 32.28 -45.56
CA VAL A 8 4.43 32.61 -44.69
C VAL A 8 3.94 32.85 -43.24
N ALA A 9 4.71 32.27 -42.32
CA ALA A 9 4.55 32.26 -40.88
C ALA A 9 4.68 33.64 -40.21
N GLY A 10 3.97 33.82 -39.10
CA GLY A 10 4.22 34.88 -38.12
C GLY A 10 3.90 34.37 -36.72
N ARG A 11 4.93 33.93 -36.00
CA ARG A 11 4.84 33.53 -34.59
C ARG A 11 4.57 34.77 -33.73
N ALA A 12 3.50 34.75 -32.94
CA ALA A 12 3.37 35.60 -31.75
C ALA A 12 3.08 34.69 -30.56
N ALA A 13 4.14 34.28 -29.87
CA ALA A 13 4.07 33.55 -28.62
C ALA A 13 3.91 34.57 -27.49
N LEU A 14 2.77 34.54 -26.80
CA LEU A 14 2.55 35.27 -25.55
C LEU A 14 1.74 34.38 -24.61
N GLY A 15 2.30 34.15 -23.43
CA GLY A 15 1.51 33.79 -22.24
C GLY A 15 1.74 32.39 -21.71
N ALA A 16 2.68 32.24 -20.79
CA ALA A 16 2.38 31.83 -19.40
C ALA A 16 3.70 31.70 -18.62
N LEU A 17 3.97 32.66 -17.72
CA LEU A 17 4.86 32.39 -16.60
C LEU A 17 4.13 31.40 -15.69
N PHE A 18 4.43 30.11 -15.84
CA PHE A 18 4.14 29.14 -14.79
C PHE A 18 5.19 29.35 -13.70
N LEU A 19 4.81 30.11 -12.67
CA LEU A 19 5.48 30.06 -11.38
C LEU A 19 5.28 28.64 -10.83
N CYS A 20 6.23 27.76 -11.10
CA CYS A 20 6.37 26.51 -10.36
C CYS A 20 6.72 26.87 -8.91
N VAL A 21 5.70 27.13 -8.11
CA VAL A 21 5.81 27.02 -6.65
C VAL A 21 6.14 25.56 -6.41
N ALA A 22 7.42 25.24 -6.23
CA ALA A 22 7.82 23.95 -5.71
C ALA A 22 7.17 23.83 -4.32
N PRO A 23 6.24 22.90 -4.08
CA PRO A 23 5.91 22.57 -2.71
C PRO A 23 7.20 22.01 -2.12
N VAL A 24 7.77 22.73 -1.16
CA VAL A 24 8.75 22.17 -0.24
C VAL A 24 8.03 20.99 0.40
N THR A 25 8.33 19.78 -0.07
CA THR A 25 7.86 18.54 0.54
C THR A 25 8.52 18.46 1.90
N SER A 26 7.89 19.09 2.87
CA SER A 26 8.13 18.79 4.27
C SER A 26 7.87 17.30 4.41
N ALA A 27 8.86 16.59 4.94
CA ALA A 27 8.85 15.17 5.24
C ALA A 27 7.74 14.83 6.26
N ARG A 28 6.49 14.92 5.80
CA ARG A 28 5.29 14.41 6.43
C ARG A 28 4.97 13.17 5.62
N GLY A 29 5.08 11.98 6.22
CA GLY A 29 4.72 10.73 5.56
C GLY A 29 3.38 10.92 4.84
N ASP A 30 3.38 10.73 3.53
CA ASP A 30 2.19 10.95 2.73
C ASP A 30 1.20 9.84 3.08
N PHE A 31 0.13 10.21 3.77
CA PHE A 31 -0.96 9.30 4.14
C PHE A 31 -1.47 8.51 2.92
N GLY A 32 -1.48 9.12 1.73
CA GLY A 32 -1.87 8.45 0.49
C GLY A 32 -0.87 7.37 0.07
N SER A 33 0.42 7.60 0.30
CA SER A 33 1.49 6.63 0.01
C SER A 33 1.42 5.40 0.92
N CYS A 34 1.16 5.57 2.23
CA CYS A 34 1.03 4.41 3.12
C CYS A 34 -0.15 3.52 2.76
N ILE A 35 -1.32 4.10 2.50
CA ILE A 35 -2.52 3.32 2.15
C ILE A 35 -2.35 2.61 0.80
N ALA A 36 -1.68 3.23 -0.17
CA ALA A 36 -1.32 2.57 -1.41
C ALA A 36 -0.39 1.35 -1.17
N ASN A 37 0.64 1.50 -0.35
CA ASN A 37 1.56 0.41 0.00
C ASN A 37 0.84 -0.72 0.76
N ALA A 38 -0.03 -0.37 1.72
CA ALA A 38 -0.85 -1.34 2.44
C ALA A 38 -1.79 -2.09 1.48
N SER A 39 -2.39 -1.39 0.52
CA SER A 39 -3.26 -2.01 -0.48
C SER A 39 -2.48 -2.94 -1.40
N ALA A 40 -1.30 -2.54 -1.87
CA ALA A 40 -0.43 -3.39 -2.68
C ALA A 40 0.00 -4.64 -1.91
N TYR A 41 0.42 -4.48 -0.65
CA TYR A 41 0.77 -5.58 0.24
C TYR A 41 -0.38 -6.59 0.39
N VAL A 42 -1.60 -6.11 0.66
CA VAL A 42 -2.77 -6.99 0.84
C VAL A 42 -3.12 -7.74 -0.45
N VAL A 43 -3.00 -7.10 -1.61
CA VAL A 43 -3.24 -7.75 -2.90
C VAL A 43 -2.20 -8.84 -3.17
N GLU A 44 -0.93 -8.57 -2.94
CA GLU A 44 0.14 -9.56 -3.12
C GLU A 44 0.02 -10.70 -2.11
N LEU A 45 -0.34 -10.40 -0.85
CA LEU A 45 -0.59 -11.42 0.16
C LEU A 45 -1.77 -12.32 -0.22
N ASP A 46 -2.85 -11.75 -0.75
CA ASP A 46 -4.00 -12.52 -1.25
C ASP A 46 -3.59 -13.44 -2.41
N ASP A 47 -2.72 -13.00 -3.31
CA ASP A 47 -2.20 -13.84 -4.40
C ASP A 47 -1.33 -14.98 -3.89
N LEU A 48 -0.46 -14.72 -2.89
CA LEU A 48 0.33 -15.76 -2.23
C LEU A 48 -0.57 -16.78 -1.51
N LEU A 49 -1.55 -16.32 -0.73
CA LEU A 49 -2.52 -17.20 -0.06
C LEU A 49 -3.44 -17.94 -1.05
N LEU A 50 -3.51 -17.50 -2.30
CA LEU A 50 -4.22 -18.20 -3.37
C LEU A 50 -3.41 -19.34 -3.98
N ARG A 51 -2.10 -19.15 -4.16
CA ARG A 51 -1.26 -19.99 -5.01
C ARG A 51 -0.25 -20.83 -4.24
N GLU A 52 0.26 -20.31 -3.12
CA GLU A 52 1.32 -20.95 -2.35
C GLU A 52 0.74 -21.82 -1.25
N GLU A 53 0.87 -23.13 -1.43
CA GLU A 53 0.36 -24.10 -0.48
C GLU A 53 1.34 -24.36 0.68
N ASN A 54 2.66 -24.33 0.46
CA ASN A 54 3.60 -24.85 1.47
C ASN A 54 4.93 -24.10 1.60
N ARG A 55 5.16 -23.06 0.80
CA ARG A 55 6.42 -22.32 0.77
C ARG A 55 6.32 -21.06 1.62
N LEU A 56 7.27 -20.88 2.53
CA LEU A 56 7.36 -19.68 3.39
C LEU A 56 8.12 -18.54 2.73
N ALA A 57 9.18 -18.86 1.96
CA ALA A 57 10.06 -17.85 1.36
C ALA A 57 9.32 -16.72 0.61
N PRO A 58 8.27 -16.97 -0.20
CA PRO A 58 7.56 -15.88 -0.87
C PRO A 58 6.88 -14.88 0.09
N TYR A 59 6.45 -15.36 1.26
CA TYR A 59 5.88 -14.51 2.30
C TYR A 59 6.98 -13.70 2.98
N ASP A 60 8.12 -14.34 3.29
CA ASP A 60 9.28 -13.65 3.87
C ASP A 60 9.76 -12.52 2.93
N ASP A 61 9.92 -12.83 1.63
CA ASP A 61 10.28 -11.86 0.59
C ASP A 61 9.26 -10.71 0.49
N LEU A 62 7.96 -10.98 0.68
CA LEU A 62 6.91 -9.95 0.70
C LEU A 62 7.04 -9.07 1.94
N ASN A 63 7.35 -9.67 3.08
CA ASN A 63 7.45 -8.90 4.31
C ASN A 63 8.70 -8.02 4.32
N GLU A 64 9.83 -8.51 3.83
CA GLU A 64 11.08 -7.74 3.73
C GLU A 64 10.94 -6.49 2.85
N ARG A 65 10.20 -6.58 1.73
CA ARG A 65 10.03 -5.45 0.80
C ARG A 65 8.96 -4.45 1.23
N SER A 66 7.96 -4.87 2.01
CA SER A 66 6.77 -4.06 2.30
C SER A 66 6.68 -3.56 3.74
N PHE A 67 7.36 -4.18 4.69
CA PHE A 67 7.36 -3.73 6.08
C PHE A 67 8.60 -2.90 6.43
N PRO A 68 8.45 -1.99 7.40
CA PRO A 68 7.21 -1.55 8.06
C PRO A 68 6.33 -0.62 7.20
N LEU A 69 5.01 -0.81 7.27
CA LEU A 69 4.03 0.22 6.90
C LEU A 69 4.05 1.34 7.95
N HIS A 70 4.34 2.57 7.51
CA HIS A 70 4.50 3.75 8.34
C HIS A 70 3.49 4.84 7.99
N ASP A 71 3.00 5.55 9.00
CA ASP A 71 2.16 6.76 8.85
C ASP A 71 0.79 6.50 8.20
N CYS A 72 0.31 5.26 8.17
CA CYS A 72 -1.07 4.98 7.77
C CYS A 72 -2.07 5.61 8.75
N GLU A 73 -3.18 6.14 8.24
CA GLU A 73 -4.34 6.38 9.10
C GLU A 73 -4.96 5.04 9.50
N THR A 74 -5.26 4.89 10.78
CA THR A 74 -5.64 3.58 11.36
C THR A 74 -6.91 3.05 10.72
N ASP A 75 -7.97 3.85 10.64
CA ASP A 75 -9.24 3.42 10.06
C ASP A 75 -9.11 3.06 8.58
N ALA A 76 -8.34 3.84 7.82
CA ALA A 76 -8.08 3.56 6.41
C ALA A 76 -7.28 2.26 6.21
N LEU A 77 -6.27 2.00 7.07
CA LEU A 77 -5.55 0.73 7.05
C LEU A 77 -6.49 -0.44 7.36
N LEU A 78 -7.37 -0.29 8.36
CA LEU A 78 -8.34 -1.31 8.72
C LEU A 78 -9.34 -1.59 7.59
N GLU A 79 -9.76 -0.56 6.85
CA GLU A 79 -10.58 -0.75 5.65
C GLU A 79 -9.85 -1.54 4.55
N VAL A 80 -8.56 -1.27 4.32
CA VAL A 80 -7.75 -1.99 3.34
C VAL A 80 -7.64 -3.47 3.70
N VAL A 81 -7.25 -3.81 4.92
CA VAL A 81 -7.05 -5.21 5.32
C VAL A 81 -8.35 -6.01 5.35
N LYS A 82 -9.48 -5.36 5.68
CA LYS A 82 -10.81 -5.98 5.66
C LYS A 82 -11.30 -6.32 4.25
N ARG A 83 -10.69 -5.77 3.19
CA ARG A 83 -11.02 -6.12 1.80
C ARG A 83 -10.38 -7.43 1.35
N SER A 84 -9.37 -7.93 2.06
CA SER A 84 -8.81 -9.25 1.79
C SER A 84 -9.89 -10.32 1.97
N ARG A 85 -9.96 -11.27 1.04
CA ARG A 85 -10.84 -12.43 1.19
C ARG A 85 -10.32 -13.47 2.20
N PHE A 86 -9.06 -13.34 2.59
CA PHE A 86 -8.38 -14.24 3.52
C PHE A 86 -8.28 -13.68 4.94
N ILE A 87 -8.78 -12.47 5.18
CA ILE A 87 -8.88 -11.93 6.54
C ILE A 87 -9.68 -12.87 7.43
N ARG A 88 -9.13 -13.17 8.61
CA ARG A 88 -9.77 -14.00 9.62
C ARG A 88 -10.15 -13.22 10.87
N LEU A 89 -9.23 -12.38 11.32
CA LEU A 89 -9.38 -11.67 12.57
C LEU A 89 -8.64 -10.34 12.50
N VAL A 90 -9.30 -9.32 13.06
CA VAL A 90 -8.68 -8.06 13.47
C VAL A 90 -9.03 -7.92 14.95
N ASP A 91 -8.03 -8.09 15.81
CA ASP A 91 -8.19 -7.95 17.25
C ASP A 91 -7.52 -6.67 17.73
N TYR A 92 -8.13 -5.97 18.68
CA TYR A 92 -7.58 -4.75 19.24
C TYR A 92 -7.19 -4.99 20.70
N HIS A 93 -5.96 -4.67 21.05
CA HIS A 93 -5.48 -4.71 22.43
C HIS A 93 -5.41 -3.29 23.02
N PRO A 94 -6.41 -2.86 23.81
CA PRO A 94 -6.46 -1.49 24.35
C PRO A 94 -5.25 -1.08 25.18
N PRO A 95 -4.65 -1.94 26.04
CA PRO A 95 -3.52 -1.55 26.88
C PRO A 95 -2.30 -1.09 26.07
N THR A 96 -1.95 -1.80 24.99
CA THR A 96 -0.81 -1.44 24.13
C THR A 96 -1.24 -0.58 22.93
N LYS A 97 -2.54 -0.44 22.68
CA LYS A 97 -3.12 0.25 21.52
C LYS A 97 -2.64 -0.36 20.20
N GLU A 98 -2.64 -1.69 20.13
CA GLU A 98 -2.21 -2.45 18.96
C GLU A 98 -3.39 -3.17 18.31
N TYR A 99 -3.39 -3.20 16.98
CA TYR A 99 -4.21 -4.13 16.21
C TYR A 99 -3.40 -5.35 15.83
N PHE A 100 -3.97 -6.54 16.02
CA PHE A 100 -3.45 -7.82 15.53
C PHE A 100 -4.29 -8.25 14.33
N ILE A 101 -3.64 -8.38 13.18
CA ILE A 101 -4.32 -8.63 11.90
C ILE A 101 -3.85 -9.98 11.37
N TYR A 102 -4.82 -10.86 11.08
CA TYR A 102 -4.57 -12.26 10.71
C TYR A 102 -5.24 -12.62 9.38
N PHE A 103 -4.45 -13.22 8.48
CA PHE A 103 -4.90 -13.77 7.21
C PHE A 103 -4.61 -15.26 7.16
N SER A 104 -5.51 -16.07 6.59
CA SER A 104 -5.21 -17.49 6.39
C SER A 104 -6.03 -18.16 5.29
N ASN A 105 -5.42 -19.16 4.66
CA ASN A 105 -6.11 -20.21 3.91
C ASN A 105 -6.01 -21.55 4.67
N ASP A 106 -6.22 -22.68 3.99
CA ASP A 106 -6.16 -24.02 4.57
C ASP A 106 -4.75 -24.51 4.89
N TYR A 107 -3.72 -23.83 4.39
CA TYR A 107 -2.33 -24.28 4.43
C TYR A 107 -1.38 -23.29 5.11
N MET A 108 -1.66 -22.00 5.02
CA MET A 108 -0.79 -20.90 5.39
C MET A 108 -1.56 -19.84 6.19
N ARG A 109 -0.88 -19.27 7.18
CA ARG A 109 -1.33 -18.13 7.98
C ARG A 109 -0.26 -17.05 7.94
N ALA A 110 -0.66 -15.81 7.72
CA ALA A 110 0.18 -14.62 7.85
C ALA A 110 -0.43 -13.64 8.85
N SER A 111 0.42 -12.90 9.56
CA SER A 111 -0.04 -11.90 10.52
C SER A 111 0.96 -10.77 10.71
N PHE A 112 0.42 -9.59 11.02
CA PHE A 112 1.19 -8.44 11.46
C PHE A 112 0.42 -7.67 12.54
N THR A 113 1.15 -6.87 13.31
CA THR A 113 0.58 -5.93 14.27
C THR A 113 0.70 -4.51 13.78
N TYR A 114 -0.24 -3.65 14.17
CA TYR A 114 -0.18 -2.22 13.92
C TYR A 114 -0.31 -1.44 15.22
N LEU A 115 0.73 -0.71 15.59
CA LEU A 115 0.79 0.08 16.82
C LEU A 115 0.31 1.50 16.53
N VAL A 116 -0.89 1.84 17.03
CA VAL A 116 -1.58 3.11 16.73
C VAL A 116 -0.77 4.34 17.15
N PRO A 117 -0.16 4.40 18.35
CA PRO A 117 0.62 5.57 18.76
C PRO A 117 1.83 5.85 17.87
N GLU A 118 2.47 4.81 17.34
CA GLU A 118 3.65 4.92 16.48
C GLU A 118 3.32 4.98 14.99
N LYS A 119 2.03 4.78 14.65
CA LYS A 119 1.56 4.59 13.28
C LYS A 119 2.42 3.61 12.47
N ARG A 120 2.85 2.53 13.12
CA ARG A 120 3.85 1.61 12.57
C ARG A 120 3.36 0.17 12.67
N SER A 121 3.51 -0.56 11.58
CA SER A 121 3.31 -2.01 11.59
C SER A 121 4.59 -2.77 11.92
N THR A 122 4.44 -3.91 12.57
CA THR A 122 5.50 -4.90 12.77
C THR A 122 5.02 -6.25 12.26
N PHE A 123 5.77 -6.85 11.34
CA PHE A 123 5.49 -8.22 10.92
C PHE A 123 5.64 -9.18 12.09
N LYS A 124 4.69 -10.10 12.25
CA LYS A 124 4.76 -11.10 13.32
C LYS A 124 5.23 -12.44 12.80
N THR A 125 4.54 -13.04 11.84
CA THR A 125 4.83 -14.42 11.39
C THR A 125 4.05 -14.77 10.13
N ALA A 126 4.69 -15.57 9.27
CA ALA A 126 4.05 -16.45 8.30
C ALA A 126 4.32 -17.90 8.74
N SER A 127 3.30 -18.75 8.73
CA SER A 127 3.40 -20.12 9.26
C SER A 127 2.44 -21.05 8.54
N ARG A 128 2.75 -22.35 8.57
CA ARG A 128 1.84 -23.38 8.08
C ARG A 128 0.70 -23.59 9.08
N VAL A 129 -0.50 -23.84 8.56
CA VAL A 129 -1.65 -24.26 9.37
C VAL A 129 -1.47 -25.73 9.70
N HIS A 130 -1.27 -26.05 10.98
CA HIS A 130 -1.34 -27.43 11.46
C HIS A 130 -2.81 -27.83 11.59
N LYS A 131 -3.22 -28.88 10.87
CA LYS A 131 -4.53 -29.53 11.01
C LYS A 131 -4.48 -30.55 12.14
#